data_AF-A0A7X7AJ44-F1
#
_entry.id   AF-A0A7X7AJ44-F1
#
_cell.length_a   1.000
_cell.length_b   1.000
_cell.length_c   1.000
_cell.angle_alpha   90.00
_cell.angle_beta   90.00
_cell.angle_gamma   90.00
#
_symmetry.space_group_name_H-M   'P 1'
#
loop_
_entity.id
_entity.type
_entity.pdbx_description
1 polymer ?
#
loop_
_entity_poly.entity_id
_entity_poly.type
_entity_poly.pdbx_seq_one_letter_code
_entity_poly.pdbx_strand_id
1 'polypeptide(L)'
;MNNKGFSLVESLLVLFIMGLVTRLSLNPIRLIQSESQKNAFTYEYNQLRISALVHHEAACLDLTYVISDKPICINKKGNVNQAQTIRLANEEHVIIIYLGSGYYQFK
;
A
#
# COMPACT_ATOMS: atom_id res chain seq x y z
N MET A 1 -36.40 43.72 9.10
CA MET A 1 -35.29 42.73 9.15
C MET A 1 -35.84 41.42 8.63
N ASN A 2 -35.39 40.98 7.45
CA ASN A 2 -35.97 39.83 6.76
C ASN A 2 -35.19 38.57 7.20
N ASN A 3 -35.69 37.86 8.21
CA ASN A 3 -35.12 36.58 8.62
C ASN A 3 -35.50 35.51 7.59
N LYS A 4 -34.69 35.37 6.54
CA LYS A 4 -34.74 34.22 5.63
C LYS A 4 -34.20 33.00 6.39
N GLY A 5 -35.04 32.42 7.25
CA GLY A 5 -34.76 31.14 7.87
C GLY A 5 -34.89 30.04 6.83
N PHE A 6 -33.87 29.18 6.72
CA PHE A 6 -33.94 28.00 5.88
C PHE A 6 -34.99 27.04 6.42
N SER A 7 -35.77 26.44 5.51
CA SER A 7 -36.72 25.39 5.88
C SER A 7 -35.96 24.19 6.48
N LEU A 8 -36.59 23.49 7.41
CA LEU A 8 -36.06 22.24 7.97
C LEU A 8 -35.68 21.25 6.86
N VAL A 9 -36.49 21.21 5.79
CA VAL A 9 -36.26 20.34 4.62
C VAL A 9 -35.01 20.75 3.85
N GLU A 10 -34.76 22.05 3.68
CA GLU A 10 -33.55 22.54 3.01
C GLU A 10 -32.30 22.20 3.80
N SER A 11 -32.35 22.34 5.13
CA SER A 11 -31.24 21.99 6.01
C SER A 11 -30.93 20.49 5.98
N LEU A 12 -31.96 19.64 5.96
CA LEU A 12 -31.80 18.18 5.83
C LEU A 12 -31.23 17.79 4.46
N LEU A 13 -31.66 18.45 3.39
CA LEU A 13 -31.18 18.20 2.03
C LEU A 13 -29.71 18.59 1.89
N VAL A 14 -29.29 19.72 2.47
CA VAL A 14 -27.88 20.13 2.51
C VAL A 14 -27.01 19.12 3.26
N LEU A 15 -27.46 18.65 4.43
CA LEU A 15 -26.74 17.64 5.21
C LEU A 15 -26.60 16.32 4.44
N PHE A 16 -27.65 15.89 3.73
CA PHE A 16 -27.62 14.70 2.89
C PHE A 16 -26.59 14.83 1.76
N ILE A 17 -26.60 15.96 1.04
CA ILE A 17 -25.64 16.23 -0.05
C ILE A 17 -24.21 16.27 0.49
N MET A 18 -23.97 16.97 1.61
CA MET A 18 -22.66 17.02 2.26
C MET A 18 -22.15 15.63 2.65
N GLY A 19 -23.04 14.76 3.15
CA GLY A 19 -22.71 13.36 3.48
C GLY A 19 -22.33 12.52 2.27
N LEU A 20 -23.02 12.69 1.14
CA LEU A 20 -22.67 12.02 -0.12
C LEU A 20 -21.31 12.49 -0.65
N VAL A 21 -21.06 13.79 -0.65
CA VAL A 21 -19.80 14.38 -1.14
C VAL A 21 -18.61 13.93 -0.28
N THR A 22 -18.75 13.89 1.05
CA THR A 22 -17.68 13.40 1.93
C THR A 22 -17.36 11.92 1.70
N ARG A 23 -18.38 11.06 1.54
CA ARG A 23 -18.17 9.64 1.22
C ARG A 23 -17.48 9.44 -0.14
N LEU A 24 -17.91 10.18 -1.16
CA LEU A 24 -17.34 10.12 -2.50
C LEU A 24 -15.90 10.61 -2.56
N SER A 25 -15.53 11.59 -1.74
CA SER A 25 -14.17 12.14 -1.70
C SER A 25 -13.16 11.23 -0.98
N LEU A 26 -13.59 10.49 0.04
CA LEU A 26 -12.70 9.66 0.86
C LEU A 26 -12.31 8.33 0.19
N ASN A 27 -13.21 7.69 -0.56
CA ASN A 27 -12.94 6.42 -1.23
C ASN A 27 -11.77 6.46 -2.25
N PRO A 28 -11.71 7.41 -3.21
CA PRO A 28 -10.65 7.45 -4.20
C PRO A 28 -9.29 7.73 -3.56
N ILE A 29 -9.22 8.53 -2.49
CA ILE A 29 -7.96 8.82 -1.79
C ILE A 29 -7.39 7.54 -1.17
N ARG A 30 -8.22 6.72 -0.53
CA ARG A 30 -7.78 5.44 0.06
C ARG A 30 -7.29 4.47 -1.02
N LEU A 31 -8.02 4.36 -2.13
CA LEU A 31 -7.61 3.55 -3.30
C LEU A 31 -6.25 4.00 -3.87
N ILE A 32 -6.07 5.31 -4.07
CA ILE A 32 -4.82 5.88 -4.60
C ILE A 32 -3.65 5.60 -3.65
N GLN A 33 -3.84 5.76 -2.35
CA GLN A 33 -2.80 5.47 -1.36
C GLN A 33 -2.42 3.98 -1.34
N SER A 34 -3.43 3.10 -1.40
CA SER A 34 -3.23 1.65 -1.49
C SER A 34 -2.41 1.25 -2.72
N GLU A 35 -2.80 1.73 -3.91
CA GLU A 35 -2.07 1.45 -5.16
C GLU A 35 -0.65 2.04 -5.15
N SER A 36 -0.49 3.25 -4.61
CA SER A 36 0.83 3.89 -4.52
C SER A 36 1.81 3.06 -3.68
N GLN A 37 1.36 2.45 -2.57
CA GLN A 37 2.23 1.60 -1.74
C GLN A 37 2.56 0.27 -2.42
N LYS A 38 1.60 -0.35 -3.13
CA LYS A 38 1.87 -1.54 -3.94
C LYS A 38 2.92 -1.28 -5.01
N ASN A 39 2.82 -0.14 -5.68
CA ASN A 39 3.76 0.28 -6.71
C ASN A 39 5.15 0.56 -6.14
N ALA A 40 5.22 1.25 -4.98
CA ALA A 40 6.49 1.48 -4.27
C ALA A 40 7.17 0.16 -3.90
N PHE A 41 6.44 -0.76 -3.26
CA PHE A 41 6.96 -2.09 -2.92
C PHE A 41 7.47 -2.83 -4.17
N THR A 42 6.65 -2.86 -5.23
CA THR A 42 7.00 -3.53 -6.50
C THR A 42 8.29 -2.98 -7.09
N TYR A 43 8.43 -1.66 -7.12
CA TYR A 43 9.62 -1.00 -7.63
C TYR A 43 10.85 -1.34 -6.79
N GLU A 44 10.80 -1.13 -5.47
CA GLU A 44 11.94 -1.31 -4.58
C GLU A 44 12.36 -2.78 -4.49
N TYR A 45 11.41 -3.70 -4.41
CA TYR A 45 11.70 -5.13 -4.39
C TYR A 45 12.36 -5.60 -5.70
N ASN A 46 11.91 -5.09 -6.85
CA ASN A 46 12.54 -5.40 -8.13
C ASN A 46 13.93 -4.77 -8.26
N GLN A 47 14.13 -3.53 -7.80
CA GLN A 47 15.45 -2.89 -7.77
C GLN A 47 16.43 -3.67 -6.90
N LEU A 48 15.99 -4.15 -5.74
CA LEU A 48 16.80 -5.00 -4.86
C LEU A 48 17.24 -6.28 -5.58
N ARG A 49 16.32 -6.94 -6.29
CA ARG A 49 16.62 -8.15 -7.09
C ARG A 49 17.63 -7.87 -8.19
N ILE A 50 17.41 -6.80 -8.96
CA ILE A 50 18.31 -6.40 -10.04
C ILE A 50 19.68 -6.07 -9.47
N SER A 51 19.75 -5.32 -8.38
CA SER A 51 21.02 -4.97 -7.72
C SER A 51 21.78 -6.21 -7.25
N ALA A 52 21.10 -7.16 -6.61
CA ALA A 52 21.73 -8.40 -6.15
C ALA A 52 22.29 -9.24 -7.32
N LEU A 53 21.63 -9.23 -8.47
CA LEU A 53 22.06 -9.93 -9.68
C LEU A 53 23.22 -9.22 -10.40
N VAL A 54 23.13 -7.90 -10.55
CA VAL A 54 24.13 -7.10 -11.26
C VAL A 54 25.43 -7.05 -10.45
N HIS A 55 25.34 -6.71 -9.16
CA HIS A 55 26.50 -6.55 -8.29
C HIS A 55 27.00 -7.88 -7.71
N HIS A 56 26.31 -9.00 -7.94
CA HIS A 56 26.66 -10.32 -7.40
C HIS A 56 26.81 -10.36 -5.86
N GLU A 57 26.08 -9.47 -5.18
CA GLU A 57 26.08 -9.31 -3.73
C GLU A 57 24.71 -9.63 -3.15
N ALA A 58 24.68 -10.05 -1.89
CA ALA A 58 23.42 -10.21 -1.18
C ALA A 58 22.89 -8.83 -0.79
N ALA A 59 21.60 -8.59 -1.01
CA ALA A 59 20.95 -7.33 -0.66
C ALA A 59 19.71 -7.60 0.19
N CYS A 60 19.53 -6.83 1.25
CA CYS A 60 18.39 -6.97 2.15
C CYS A 60 17.42 -5.80 1.99
N LEU A 61 16.14 -6.12 2.04
CA LEU A 61 15.05 -5.17 1.96
C LEU A 61 14.95 -4.43 3.28
N ASP A 62 15.15 -3.12 3.26
CA ASP A 62 14.96 -2.23 4.39
C ASP A 62 13.87 -1.21 4.05
N LEU A 63 12.61 -1.62 4.25
CA LEU A 63 11.45 -0.78 3.99
C LEU A 63 10.81 -0.38 5.31
N THR A 64 10.86 0.91 5.64
CA THR A 64 10.24 1.48 6.85
C THR A 64 8.72 1.38 6.86
N TYR A 65 8.09 1.14 5.72
CA TYR A 65 6.64 0.97 5.56
C TYR A 65 6.19 -0.50 5.44
N VAL A 66 7.09 -1.45 5.67
CA VAL A 66 6.80 -2.88 5.69
C VAL A 66 6.98 -3.43 7.09
N ILE A 67 5.94 -4.07 7.61
CA ILE A 67 5.99 -4.81 8.86
C ILE A 67 6.34 -6.25 8.53
N SER A 68 7.53 -6.67 8.96
CA SER A 68 8.08 -7.99 8.72
C SER A 68 8.73 -8.54 9.99
N ASP A 69 8.41 -9.79 10.35
CA ASP A 69 9.01 -10.46 11.50
C ASP A 69 10.51 -10.73 11.34
N LYS A 70 11.01 -10.73 10.10
CA LYS A 70 12.37 -11.08 9.73
C LYS A 70 12.84 -10.30 8.50
N PRO A 71 14.14 -10.04 8.34
CA PRO A 71 14.65 -9.35 7.15
C PRO A 71 14.50 -10.22 5.89
N ILE A 72 13.98 -9.62 4.82
CA ILE A 72 13.90 -10.25 3.50
C ILE A 72 15.19 -9.93 2.76
N CYS A 73 15.96 -10.96 2.42
CA CYS A 73 17.23 -10.78 1.72
C CYS A 73 17.28 -11.61 0.45
N ILE A 74 17.92 -11.08 -0.57
CA ILE A 74 18.08 -11.67 -1.89
C ILE A 74 19.55 -11.95 -2.07
N ASN A 75 19.88 -13.20 -2.40
CA ASN A 75 21.26 -13.59 -2.63
C ASN A 75 21.72 -13.21 -4.04
N LYS A 76 23.02 -13.38 -4.31
CA LYS A 76 23.66 -13.15 -5.61
C LYS A 76 23.10 -13.94 -6.80
N LYS A 77 22.22 -14.91 -6.56
CA LYS A 77 21.52 -15.69 -7.61
C LYS A 77 20.08 -15.20 -7.84
N GLY A 78 19.68 -14.10 -7.19
CA GLY A 78 18.33 -13.56 -7.24
C GLY A 78 17.31 -14.34 -6.41
N ASN A 79 17.76 -15.23 -5.51
CA ASN A 79 16.88 -16.03 -4.67
C ASN A 79 16.67 -15.39 -3.31
N VAL A 80 15.43 -15.45 -2.81
CA VAL A 80 15.08 -14.97 -1.47
C VAL A 80 15.55 -15.96 -0.40
N ASN A 81 15.97 -15.44 0.75
CA ASN A 81 16.43 -16.21 1.90
C ASN A 81 15.33 -17.05 2.56
N GLN A 82 14.08 -16.59 2.52
CA GLN A 82 12.95 -17.28 3.16
C GLN A 82 11.62 -16.93 2.48
N ALA A 83 10.66 -17.86 2.57
CA ALA A 83 9.26 -17.51 2.32
C ALA A 83 8.71 -16.74 3.52
N GLN A 84 7.95 -15.68 3.27
CA GLN A 84 7.39 -14.87 4.33
C GLN A 84 6.14 -14.12 3.89
N THR A 85 5.25 -13.89 4.85
CA THR A 85 4.13 -12.96 4.70
C THR A 85 4.48 -11.64 5.38
N ILE A 86 4.38 -10.53 4.66
CA ILE A 86 4.60 -9.19 5.19
C ILE A 86 3.35 -8.34 5.05
N ARG A 87 3.24 -7.30 5.87
CA ARG A 87 2.12 -6.35 5.82
C ARG A 87 2.62 -4.97 5.42
N LEU A 88 1.88 -4.29 4.55
CA LEU A 88 2.09 -2.87 4.30
C LEU A 88 1.53 -2.06 5.48
N ALA A 89 2.13 -0.90 5.75
CA ALA A 89 1.77 -0.05 6.89
C ALA A 89 0.31 0.47 6.86
N ASN A 90 -0.35 0.47 5.70
CA ASN A 90 -1.78 0.79 5.59
C ASN A 90 -2.71 -0.39 5.96
N GLU A 91 -2.16 -1.55 6.33
CA GLU A 91 -2.83 -2.79 6.75
C GLU A 91 -3.86 -3.38 5.79
N GLU A 92 -4.11 -2.77 4.63
CA GLU A 92 -5.08 -3.25 3.64
C GLU A 92 -4.54 -4.38 2.77
N HIS A 93 -3.21 -4.52 2.65
CA HIS A 93 -2.60 -5.54 1.77
C HIS A 93 -1.57 -6.39 2.49
N VAL A 94 -1.67 -7.68 2.22
CA VAL A 94 -0.73 -8.69 2.66
C VAL A 94 0.11 -9.11 1.46
N ILE A 95 1.43 -9.07 1.57
CA ILE A 95 2.32 -9.57 0.52
C ILE A 95 2.86 -10.91 0.96
N ILE A 96 2.69 -11.92 0.11
CA ILE A 96 3.27 -13.25 0.34
C ILE A 96 4.44 -13.41 -0.62
N ILE A 97 5.62 -13.59 -0.05
CA ILE A 97 6.88 -13.84 -0.75
C ILE A 97 7.19 -15.33 -0.67
N TYR A 98 7.44 -15.95 -1.82
CA TYR A 98 7.72 -17.37 -1.95
C TYR A 98 9.22 -17.64 -2.02
N LEU A 99 9.64 -18.75 -1.41
CA LEU A 99 11.02 -19.23 -1.44
C LEU A 99 11.47 -19.52 -2.88
N GLY A 100 12.78 -19.43 -3.13
CA GLY A 100 13.36 -19.65 -4.45
C GLY A 100 13.54 -18.32 -5.16
N SER A 101 12.93 -18.15 -6.33
CA SER A 101 13.11 -16.96 -7.19
C SER A 101 12.65 -15.64 -6.56
N GLY A 102 12.02 -15.68 -5.39
CA GLY A 102 11.47 -14.51 -4.71
C GLY A 102 10.21 -13.99 -5.38
N TYR A 103 9.44 -14.85 -6.04
CA TYR A 103 8.11 -14.50 -6.53
C TYR A 103 7.24 -14.00 -5.37
N TYR A 104 6.39 -13.00 -5.62
CA TYR A 104 5.50 -12.45 -4.61
C TYR A 104 4.10 -12.20 -5.19
N GLN A 105 3.11 -12.16 -4.30
CA GLN A 105 1.73 -11.84 -4.62
C GLN A 105 1.13 -10.90 -3.56
N PHE A 106 0.26 -10.00 -3.99
CA PHE A 106 -0.59 -9.20 -3.10
C PHE A 106 -1.89 -9.97 -2.79
N LYS A 107 -2.31 -9.99 -1.53
CA LYS A 107 -3.58 -10.52 -1.05
C LYS A 107 -4.34 -9.45 -0.27
#